data_AF-A0A6A7RYR0-F1
#
_entry.id   AF-A0A6A7RYR0-F1
#
_cell.length_a   1.000
_cell.length_b   1.000
_cell.length_c   1.000
_cell.angle_alpha   90.00
_cell.angle_beta   90.00
_cell.angle_gamma   90.00
#
_symmetry.space_group_name_H-M   'P 1'
#
loop_
_entity.id
_entity.type
_entity.pdbx_description
1 polymer ?
#
loop_
_entity_poly.entity_id
_entity_poly.type
_entity_poly.pdbx_seq_one_letter_code
_entity_poly.pdbx_strand_id
1 'polypeptide(L)'
;DSATIRRLSLSIFDKSFAVTYPLEAAAMLIGLFGLAVTLAASVWLRARELATLGALGFDRRMLSHAVMLEGALIAAVGLLIGLACGVAIGAILTHVVNPQAFHWRMALAIPWTAVCAGAAITLAAAVLASRYAARQATRLPVAQVLANAQ
;
A
#
# COMPACT_ATOMS: atom_id res chain seq x y z
N ASP A 1 -25.88 -18.27 -34.98
CA ASP A 1 -24.40 -18.23 -35.05
C ASP A 1 -23.82 -18.25 -33.63
N SER A 2 -23.37 -19.43 -33.16
CA SER A 2 -23.06 -19.69 -31.75
C SER A 2 -21.89 -18.86 -31.21
N ALA A 3 -20.99 -18.41 -32.09
CA ALA A 3 -19.87 -17.54 -31.74
C ALA A 3 -20.32 -16.12 -31.34
N THR A 4 -21.36 -15.60 -31.98
CA THR A 4 -21.91 -14.26 -31.72
C THR A 4 -22.66 -14.23 -30.40
N ILE A 5 -23.44 -15.27 -30.09
CA ILE A 5 -24.14 -15.42 -28.81
C ILE A 5 -23.13 -15.54 -27.66
N ARG A 6 -22.06 -16.33 -27.81
CA ARG A 6 -21.00 -16.45 -26.79
C ARG A 6 -20.30 -15.12 -26.50
N ARG A 7 -19.98 -14.31 -27.52
CA ARG A 7 -19.34 -12.98 -27.34
C ARG A 7 -20.29 -11.99 -26.66
N LEU A 8 -21.57 -12.00 -27.03
CA LEU A 8 -22.60 -11.20 -26.36
C LEU A 8 -22.74 -11.58 -24.89
N SER A 9 -22.83 -12.88 -24.56
CA SER A 9 -22.88 -13.38 -23.18
C SER A 9 -21.65 -12.98 -22.37
N LEU A 10 -20.44 -13.12 -22.93
CA LEU A 10 -19.20 -12.72 -22.25
C LEU A 10 -19.15 -11.20 -22.01
N SER A 11 -19.57 -10.37 -22.97
CA SER A 11 -19.56 -8.91 -22.80
C SER A 11 -20.57 -8.40 -21.76
N ILE A 12 -21.71 -9.08 -21.61
CA ILE A 12 -22.72 -8.77 -20.57
C ILE A 12 -22.17 -9.20 -19.21
N PHE A 13 -21.53 -10.36 -19.14
CA PHE A 13 -20.88 -10.86 -17.93
C PHE A 13 -19.76 -9.92 -17.48
N ASP A 14 -18.86 -9.49 -18.37
CA ASP A 14 -17.77 -8.56 -18.04
C ASP A 14 -18.28 -7.23 -17.47
N LYS A 15 -19.40 -6.71 -18.00
CA LYS A 15 -20.03 -5.48 -17.47
C LYS A 15 -20.55 -5.66 -16.05
N SER A 16 -21.05 -6.85 -15.68
CA SER A 16 -21.48 -7.14 -14.31
C SER A 16 -20.32 -7.14 -13.32
N PHE A 17 -19.12 -7.56 -13.74
CA PHE A 17 -17.90 -7.51 -12.91
C PHE A 17 -17.19 -6.15 -12.96
N ALA A 18 -17.52 -5.29 -13.93
CA ALA A 18 -16.87 -4.00 -14.09
C ALA A 18 -17.05 -3.07 -12.88
N VAL A 19 -18.11 -3.25 -12.10
CA VAL A 19 -18.36 -2.49 -10.85
C VAL A 19 -17.34 -2.80 -9.75
N THR A 20 -16.67 -3.96 -9.82
CA THR A 20 -15.66 -4.34 -8.83
C THR A 20 -14.37 -3.54 -8.99
N TYR A 21 -13.97 -3.18 -10.23
CA TYR A 21 -12.75 -2.41 -10.48
C TYR A 21 -12.71 -1.03 -9.79
N PRO A 22 -13.76 -0.18 -9.83
CA PRO A 22 -13.73 1.08 -9.10
C PRO A 22 -13.77 0.88 -7.58
N LEU A 23 -14.42 -0.18 -7.07
CA LEU A 23 -14.39 -0.51 -5.65
C LEU A 23 -13.00 -0.94 -5.19
N GLU A 24 -12.33 -1.76 -5.99
CA GLU A 24 -10.93 -2.15 -5.79
C GLU A 24 -10.01 -0.92 -5.79
N ALA A 25 -10.16 -0.03 -6.78
CA ALA A 25 -9.39 1.21 -6.86
C ALA A 25 -9.62 2.10 -5.62
N ALA A 26 -10.87 2.24 -5.17
CA ALA A 26 -11.19 2.99 -3.95
C ALA A 26 -10.56 2.35 -2.71
N ALA A 27 -10.64 1.04 -2.55
CA ALA A 27 -10.01 0.31 -1.44
C ALA A 27 -8.48 0.50 -1.45
N MET A 28 -7.87 0.43 -2.64
CA MET A 28 -6.44 0.65 -2.82
C MET A 28 -6.03 2.08 -2.45
N LEU A 29 -6.82 3.09 -2.85
CA LEU A 29 -6.60 4.49 -2.47
C LEU A 29 -6.69 4.71 -0.96
N ILE A 30 -7.70 4.13 -0.30
CA ILE A 30 -7.87 4.23 1.15
C ILE A 30 -6.68 3.59 1.87
N GLY A 31 -6.26 2.39 1.44
CA GLY A 31 -5.10 1.70 2.01
C GLY A 31 -3.82 2.50 1.84
N LEU A 32 -3.61 3.10 0.67
CA LEU A 32 -2.44 3.92 0.37
C LEU A 32 -2.40 5.21 1.19
N PHE A 33 -3.55 5.87 1.33
CA PHE A 33 -3.69 7.05 2.16
C PHE A 33 -3.40 6.73 3.64
N GLY A 34 -3.96 5.64 4.14
CA GLY A 34 -3.67 5.14 5.49
C GLY A 34 -2.18 4.89 5.70
N LEU A 35 -1.53 4.19 4.76
CA LEU A 35 -0.08 3.95 4.79
C LEU A 35 0.71 5.26 4.84
N ALA A 36 0.37 6.24 4.00
CA ALA A 36 1.05 7.54 3.99
C ALA A 36 0.89 8.29 5.31
N VAL A 37 -0.31 8.28 5.90
CA VAL A 37 -0.59 8.89 7.21
C VAL A 37 0.20 8.19 8.31
N THR A 38 0.24 6.86 8.34
CA THR A 38 1.00 6.09 9.33
C THR A 38 2.49 6.38 9.25
N LEU A 39 3.06 6.40 8.04
CA LEU A 39 4.48 6.72 7.83
C LEU A 39 4.81 8.16 8.18
N ALA A 40 3.91 9.10 7.90
CA ALA A 40 4.08 10.47 8.37
C ALA A 40 4.09 10.51 9.91
N ALA A 41 3.07 9.92 10.54
CA ALA A 41 2.94 9.89 11.99
C ALA A 41 4.16 9.27 12.68
N SER A 42 4.70 8.16 12.18
CA SER A 42 5.88 7.51 12.78
C SER A 42 7.09 8.43 12.84
N VAL A 43 7.30 9.24 11.79
CA VAL A 43 8.38 10.24 11.74
C VAL A 43 8.11 11.40 12.70
N TRP A 44 6.87 11.87 12.77
CA TRP A 44 6.49 12.94 13.70
C TRP A 44 6.71 12.55 15.17
N LEU A 45 6.35 11.33 15.56
CA LEU A 45 6.59 10.83 16.91
C LEU A 45 8.09 10.77 17.27
N ARG A 46 8.95 10.52 16.28
CA ARG A 46 10.41 10.43 16.45
C ARG A 46 11.16 11.71 16.09
N ALA A 47 10.47 12.81 15.83
CA ALA A 47 11.11 14.06 15.39
C ALA A 47 12.15 14.58 16.40
N ARG A 48 11.91 14.39 17.70
CA ARG A 48 12.85 14.78 18.76
C ARG A 48 14.12 13.93 18.76
N GLU A 49 14.01 12.63 18.52
CA GLU A 49 15.15 11.71 18.41
C GLU A 49 15.99 12.02 17.15
N LEU A 50 15.33 12.33 16.05
CA LEU A 50 16.02 12.77 14.83
C LEU A 50 16.74 14.11 15.02
N ALA A 51 16.14 15.02 15.80
CA ALA A 51 16.78 16.31 16.13
C ALA A 51 18.02 16.13 17.01
N THR A 52 17.98 15.24 18.02
CA THR A 52 19.15 14.97 18.87
C THR A 52 20.28 14.32 18.06
N LEU A 53 19.98 13.39 17.16
CA LEU A 53 20.96 12.81 16.23
C LEU A 53 21.55 13.88 15.30
N GLY A 54 20.73 14.82 14.81
CA GLY A 54 21.21 15.96 14.03
C GLY A 54 22.18 16.86 14.81
N ALA A 55 21.92 17.08 16.11
CA ALA A 55 22.80 17.87 16.98
C ALA A 55 24.15 17.18 17.27
N LEU A 56 24.20 15.85 17.20
CA LEU A 56 25.44 15.05 17.31
C LEU A 56 26.28 15.05 16.02
N GLY A 57 25.84 15.76 14.97
CA GLY A 57 26.60 15.92 13.73
C GLY A 57 26.29 14.90 12.63
N PHE A 58 25.21 14.12 12.76
CA PHE A 58 24.79 13.22 11.68
C PHE A 58 24.29 14.01 10.46
N ASP A 59 24.69 13.57 9.26
CA ASP A 59 24.30 14.21 8.01
C ASP A 59 22.79 14.06 7.73
N ARG A 60 22.17 15.13 7.23
CA ARG A 60 20.73 15.18 6.92
C ARG A 60 20.32 14.13 5.88
N ARG A 61 21.23 13.77 4.96
CA ARG A 61 20.98 12.71 3.97
C ARG A 61 20.93 11.34 4.62
N MET A 62 21.79 11.09 5.61
CA MET A 62 21.81 9.83 6.35
C MET A 62 20.52 9.64 7.15
N LEU A 63 20.04 10.68 7.84
CA LEU A 63 18.74 10.64 8.53
C LEU A 63 17.59 10.42 7.55
N SER A 64 17.59 11.11 6.40
CA SER A 64 16.57 10.92 5.36
C SER A 64 16.57 9.50 4.80
N HIS A 65 17.73 8.90 4.54
CA HIS A 65 17.82 7.52 4.08
C HIS A 65 17.36 6.52 5.13
N ALA A 66 17.66 6.74 6.41
CA ALA A 66 17.18 5.88 7.49
C ALA A 66 15.64 5.85 7.54
N VAL A 67 14.98 7.02 7.47
CA VAL A 67 13.52 7.12 7.43
C VAL A 67 12.92 6.46 6.18
N MET A 68 13.58 6.63 5.02
CA MET A 68 13.14 5.96 3.78
C MET A 68 13.24 4.44 3.89
N LEU A 69 14.32 3.92 4.50
CA LEU A 69 14.52 2.49 4.69
C LEU A 69 13.49 1.92 5.68
N GLU A 70 13.22 2.61 6.79
CA GLU A 70 12.18 2.22 7.73
C GLU A 70 10.81 2.14 7.06
N GLY A 71 10.44 3.17 6.30
CA GLY A 71 9.16 3.17 5.59
C GLY A 71 9.06 2.10 4.51
N ALA A 72 10.15 1.83 3.79
CA ALA A 72 10.22 0.75 2.81
C ALA A 72 10.06 -0.63 3.47
N LEU A 73 10.68 -0.84 4.65
CA LEU A 73 10.54 -2.09 5.40
C LEU A 73 9.12 -2.29 5.92
N ILE A 74 8.51 -1.25 6.50
CA ILE A 74 7.11 -1.29 6.96
C ILE A 74 6.18 -1.62 5.80
N ALA A 75 6.35 -0.96 4.65
CA ALA A 75 5.54 -1.21 3.47
C ALA A 75 5.77 -2.61 2.89
N ALA A 76 7.01 -3.11 2.87
CA ALA A 76 7.33 -4.45 2.40
C ALA A 76 6.68 -5.53 3.28
N VAL A 77 6.76 -5.40 4.59
CA VAL A 77 6.11 -6.32 5.54
C VAL A 77 4.59 -6.26 5.38
N GLY A 78 4.01 -5.05 5.33
CA GLY A 78 2.58 -4.86 5.10
C GLY A 78 2.10 -5.46 3.77
N LEU A 79 2.89 -5.32 2.69
CA LEU A 79 2.61 -5.90 1.39
C LEU A 79 2.65 -7.43 1.44
N LEU A 80 3.67 -8.04 2.08
CA LEU A 80 3.75 -9.49 2.22
C LEU A 80 2.54 -10.06 2.98
N ILE A 81 2.16 -9.42 4.08
CA ILE A 81 0.98 -9.81 4.86
C ILE A 81 -0.29 -9.63 4.04
N GLY A 82 -0.43 -8.49 3.36
CA GLY A 82 -1.59 -8.19 2.50
C GLY A 82 -1.76 -9.20 1.36
N LEU A 83 -0.66 -9.58 0.70
CA LEU A 83 -0.66 -10.60 -0.35
C LEU A 83 -1.03 -11.98 0.19
N ALA A 84 -0.45 -12.39 1.33
CA ALA A 84 -0.79 -13.64 1.97
C ALA A 84 -2.29 -13.70 2.35
N CYS A 85 -2.82 -12.64 2.95
CA CYS A 85 -4.24 -12.51 3.27
C CYS A 85 -5.11 -12.52 2.01
N GLY A 86 -4.74 -11.79 0.96
CA GLY A 86 -5.49 -11.74 -0.29
C GLY A 86 -5.58 -13.12 -0.98
N VAL A 87 -4.47 -13.85 -1.04
CA VAL A 87 -4.44 -15.22 -1.56
C VAL A 87 -5.27 -16.17 -0.70
N ALA A 88 -5.16 -16.06 0.64
CA ALA A 88 -5.95 -16.88 1.56
C ALA A 88 -7.46 -16.64 1.39
N ILE A 89 -7.89 -15.37 1.32
CA ILE A 89 -9.30 -15.01 1.09
C ILE A 89 -9.76 -15.52 -0.28
N GLY A 90 -8.96 -15.34 -1.34
CA GLY A 90 -9.29 -15.85 -2.67
C GLY A 90 -9.41 -17.38 -2.71
N ALA A 91 -8.53 -18.09 -1.99
CA ALA A 91 -8.60 -19.54 -1.85
C ALA A 91 -9.87 -19.98 -1.10
N ILE A 92 -10.23 -19.30 -0.01
CA ILE A 92 -11.48 -19.57 0.72
C ILE A 92 -12.69 -19.35 -0.18
N LEU A 93 -12.70 -18.26 -0.95
CA LEU A 93 -13.81 -17.92 -1.84
C LEU A 93 -14.00 -18.97 -2.94
N THR A 94 -12.91 -19.46 -3.53
CA THR A 94 -12.93 -20.43 -4.63
C THR A 94 -13.16 -21.88 -4.17
N HIS A 95 -12.60 -22.28 -3.01
CA HIS A 95 -12.66 -23.67 -2.55
C HIS A 95 -13.80 -23.96 -1.56
N VAL A 96 -14.28 -22.95 -0.82
CA VAL A 96 -15.32 -23.11 0.21
C VAL A 96 -16.62 -22.45 -0.25
N VAL A 97 -16.59 -21.15 -0.57
CA VAL A 97 -17.81 -20.38 -0.85
C VAL A 97 -18.41 -20.75 -2.21
N ASN A 98 -17.60 -20.84 -3.28
CA ASN A 98 -18.10 -21.12 -4.62
C ASN A 98 -18.78 -22.50 -4.76
N PRO A 99 -18.22 -23.60 -4.21
CA PRO A 99 -18.89 -24.89 -4.24
C PRO A 99 -20.19 -24.92 -3.44
N GLN A 100 -20.27 -24.19 -2.32
CA GLN A 100 -21.48 -24.09 -1.51
C GLN A 100 -22.58 -23.28 -2.20
N ALA A 101 -22.23 -22.20 -2.89
CA ALA A 101 -23.19 -21.31 -3.52
C ALA A 101 -23.67 -21.82 -4.90
N PHE A 102 -22.76 -22.37 -5.70
CA PHE A 102 -23.04 -22.65 -7.12
C PHE A 102 -22.83 -24.12 -7.52
N HIS A 103 -22.39 -25.00 -6.61
CA HIS A 103 -22.14 -26.43 -6.87
C HIS A 103 -21.07 -26.74 -7.93
N TRP A 104 -20.21 -25.77 -8.28
CA TRP A 104 -19.07 -25.95 -9.18
C TRP A 104 -17.80 -25.30 -8.59
N ARG A 105 -16.63 -25.70 -9.10
CA ARG A 105 -15.33 -25.18 -8.68
C ARG A 105 -14.73 -24.31 -9.78
N MET A 106 -14.32 -23.10 -9.42
CA MET A 106 -13.42 -22.31 -10.25
C MET A 106 -11.97 -22.57 -9.84
N ALA A 107 -11.07 -22.61 -10.82
CA ALA A 107 -9.64 -22.63 -10.55
C ALA A 107 -9.20 -21.27 -10.01
N LEU A 108 -8.37 -21.27 -8.97
CA LEU A 108 -7.74 -20.06 -8.46
C LEU A 108 -6.69 -19.57 -9.45
N ALA A 109 -7.06 -18.60 -10.27
CA ALA A 109 -6.14 -17.94 -11.21
C ALA A 109 -5.66 -16.61 -10.60
N ILE A 110 -4.38 -16.56 -10.22
CA ILE A 110 -3.77 -15.35 -9.65
C ILE A 110 -3.30 -14.45 -10.80
N PRO A 111 -3.83 -13.23 -10.95
CA PRO A 111 -3.39 -12.30 -11.97
C PRO A 111 -2.05 -11.66 -11.55
N TRP A 112 -0.95 -12.36 -11.81
CA TRP A 112 0.40 -11.92 -11.43
C TRP A 112 0.73 -10.50 -11.89
N THR A 113 0.24 -10.08 -13.07
CA THR A 113 0.44 -8.73 -13.58
C THR A 113 -0.19 -7.66 -12.69
N ALA A 114 -1.45 -7.85 -12.27
CA ALA A 114 -2.15 -6.94 -11.37
C ALA A 114 -1.51 -6.93 -9.98
N VAL A 115 -1.12 -8.11 -9.47
CA VAL A 115 -0.43 -8.26 -8.18
C VAL A 115 0.90 -7.51 -8.17
N CYS A 116 1.74 -7.71 -9.20
CA CYS A 116 3.02 -7.02 -9.34
C CYS A 116 2.85 -5.50 -9.52
N ALA A 117 1.86 -5.07 -10.30
CA ALA A 117 1.55 -3.65 -10.47
C ALA A 117 1.11 -3.02 -9.14
N GLY A 118 0.20 -3.66 -8.40
CA GLY A 118 -0.27 -3.19 -7.10
C GLY A 118 0.85 -3.12 -6.05
N ALA A 119 1.71 -4.13 -6.02
CA ALA A 119 2.92 -4.14 -5.20
C ALA A 119 3.87 -2.98 -5.54
N ALA A 120 4.13 -2.76 -6.82
CA ALA A 120 5.00 -1.67 -7.28
C ALA A 120 4.42 -0.30 -6.91
N ILE A 121 3.11 -0.08 -7.09
CA ILE A 121 2.41 1.15 -6.72
C ILE A 121 2.51 1.39 -5.20
N THR A 122 2.30 0.34 -4.40
CA THR A 122 2.36 0.43 -2.93
C THR A 122 3.76 0.80 -2.45
N LEU A 123 4.80 0.15 -2.98
CA LEU A 123 6.19 0.46 -2.65
C LEU A 123 6.59 1.86 -3.12
N ALA A 124 6.20 2.26 -4.33
CA ALA A 124 6.47 3.60 -4.85
C ALA A 124 5.82 4.67 -3.96
N ALA A 125 4.57 4.47 -3.56
CA ALA A 125 3.86 5.38 -2.69
C ALA A 125 4.46 5.43 -1.28
N ALA A 126 4.90 4.29 -0.72
CA ALA A 126 5.61 4.26 0.56
C ALA A 126 6.90 5.10 0.49
N VAL A 127 7.70 4.91 -0.56
CA VAL A 127 8.93 5.69 -0.78
C VAL A 127 8.61 7.18 -0.93
N LEU A 128 7.57 7.54 -1.68
CA LEU A 128 7.14 8.94 -1.84
C LEU A 128 6.67 9.55 -0.51
N ALA A 129 5.86 8.82 0.25
CA ALA A 129 5.36 9.25 1.56
C ALA A 129 6.51 9.42 2.56
N SER A 130 7.44 8.45 2.65
CA SER A 130 8.62 8.55 3.51
C SER A 130 9.56 9.69 3.11
N ARG A 131 9.74 9.93 1.81
CA ARG A 131 10.51 11.10 1.33
C ARG A 131 9.83 12.41 1.72
N TYR A 132 8.51 12.48 1.63
CA TYR A 132 7.75 13.65 2.04
C TYR A 132 7.85 13.88 3.55
N ALA A 133 7.68 12.83 4.36
CA ALA A 133 7.80 12.88 5.80
C ALA A 133 9.22 13.27 6.26
N ALA A 134 10.26 12.69 5.65
CA ALA A 134 11.65 13.06 5.92
C ALA A 134 11.97 14.53 5.58
N ARG A 135 11.40 15.04 4.48
CA ARG A 135 11.52 16.46 4.12
C ARG A 135 10.83 17.37 5.13
N GLN A 136 9.65 17.00 5.64
CA GLN A 136 8.99 17.76 6.71
C GLN A 136 9.84 17.74 7.98
N ALA A 137 10.28 16.56 8.40
CA ALA A 137 11.04 16.37 9.63
C ALA A 137 12.40 17.08 9.64
N THR A 138 13.00 17.35 8.48
CA THR A 138 14.26 18.11 8.39
C THR A 138 14.06 19.63 8.42
N ARG A 139 12.84 20.13 8.14
CA ARG A 139 12.49 21.56 8.20
C ARG A 139 12.07 22.02 9.60
N LEU A 140 11.43 21.13 10.38
CA LEU A 140 10.96 21.37 11.74
C LEU A 140 12.02 21.50 12.87
N PRO A 141 13.24 20.92 12.83
CA PRO A 141 14.07 20.78 14.03
C PRO A 141 14.76 22.06 14.50
N VAL A 142 15.02 23.03 13.62
CA VAL A 142 15.79 24.23 14.02
C VAL A 142 14.88 25.30 14.63
N ALA A 143 13.65 25.44 14.13
CA ALA A 143 12.72 26.47 14.62
C ALA A 143 12.10 26.10 15.98
N GLN A 144 11.77 24.82 16.23
CA GLN A 144 11.14 24.41 17.50
C GLN A 144 12.14 24.21 18.64
N VAL A 145 13.39 23.84 18.36
CA VAL A 145 14.45 23.78 19.40
C VAL A 145 14.83 25.18 19.89
N LEU A 146 14.74 26.20 19.03
CA LEU A 146 14.94 27.60 19.43
C LEU A 146 13.70 28.22 20.07
N ALA A 147 12.49 27.85 19.64
CA ALA A 147 11.23 28.40 20.19
C ALA A 147 10.86 27.86 21.58
N ASN A 148 11.25 26.62 21.94
CA ASN A 148 11.05 26.07 23.29
C ASN A 148 12.23 26.35 24.25
N ALA A 149 13.25 27.08 23.80
CA ALA A 149 14.36 27.54 24.63
C ALA A 149 14.16 28.97 25.18
N GLN A 150 12.99 29.57 24.93
CA GLN A 150 12.50 30.81 25.53
C GLN A 150 11.24 30.52 26.36
#